data_AF-A0A978V2V6-F1
#
_entry.id   AF-A0A978V2V6-F1
#
_cell.length_a   1.000
_cell.length_b   1.000
_cell.length_c   1.000
_cell.angle_alpha   90.00
_cell.angle_beta   90.00
_cell.angle_gamma   90.00
#
_symmetry.space_group_name_H-M   'P 1'
#
loop_
_entity.id
_entity.type
_entity.pdbx_description
1 polymer ?
#
loop_
_entity_poly.entity_id
_entity_poly.type
_entity_poly.pdbx_seq_one_letter_code
_entity_poly.pdbx_strand_id
1 'polypeptide(L)'
;MVNTFKWRDIILIYEDTDFIRDIIPYMVDSFHENDINVTYKSAISNSYTDDNVVEELYKLMDFQTKVFVVHMSEAPVSKLLINAKRLGMMSEGYAWFVTASTMNLLSSVDSSVIDSMQGLVGFKSYIPATKDLQNLALRLRRKFSIELSVYGIWAYDSIWAVAEAVERARDYNKLVSAIKNGSLLVEEILRSKFWV
;
A
#
# COMPACT_ATOMS: atom_id res chain seq x y z
N MET A 1 11.32 8.52 9.98
CA MET A 1 10.08 9.13 10.53
C MET A 1 9.78 8.64 11.94
N VAL A 2 9.84 7.34 12.22
CA VAL A 2 9.60 6.79 13.58
C VAL A 2 10.54 7.41 14.63
N ASN A 3 11.84 7.49 14.34
CA ASN A 3 12.82 8.19 15.19
C ASN A 3 12.62 9.72 15.27
N THR A 4 11.79 10.30 14.40
CA THR A 4 11.59 11.75 14.31
C THR A 4 10.44 12.21 15.22
N PHE A 5 9.39 11.39 15.38
CA PHE A 5 8.18 11.78 16.11
C PHE A 5 8.05 11.10 17.49
N LYS A 6 8.96 10.19 17.87
CA LYS A 6 8.97 9.46 19.16
C LYS A 6 7.65 8.73 19.52
N TRP A 7 6.73 8.57 18.57
CA TRP A 7 5.51 7.79 18.76
C TRP A 7 5.88 6.31 18.79
N ARG A 8 5.66 5.69 19.96
CA ARG A 8 5.95 4.28 20.22
C ARG A 8 4.71 3.41 20.26
N ASP A 9 3.54 3.99 20.45
CA ASP A 9 2.28 3.27 20.50
C ASP A 9 1.39 3.73 19.35
N ILE A 10 0.89 2.79 18.56
CA ILE A 10 -0.01 3.05 17.44
C ILE A 10 -1.21 2.12 17.47
N ILE A 11 -2.27 2.55 16.80
CA ILE A 11 -3.41 1.71 16.45
C ILE A 11 -3.36 1.45 14.94
N LEU A 12 -3.36 0.18 14.56
CA LEU A 12 -3.42 -0.24 13.16
C LEU A 12 -4.88 -0.43 12.75
N ILE A 13 -5.32 0.29 11.73
CA ILE A 13 -6.66 0.17 11.15
C ILE A 13 -6.53 -0.44 9.75
N TYR A 14 -7.23 -1.53 9.48
CA TYR A 14 -7.10 -2.24 8.21
C TYR A 14 -8.42 -2.81 7.70
N GLU A 15 -8.47 -3.09 6.41
CA GLU A 15 -9.63 -3.68 5.75
C GLU A 15 -9.62 -5.21 5.94
N ASP A 16 -10.72 -5.78 6.41
CA ASP A 16 -10.82 -7.18 6.82
C ASP A 16 -11.06 -8.11 5.62
N THR A 17 -10.01 -8.34 4.84
CA THR A 17 -9.98 -9.31 3.74
C THR A 17 -9.08 -10.49 4.08
N ASP A 18 -9.30 -11.66 3.47
CA ASP A 18 -8.43 -12.83 3.65
C ASP A 18 -6.96 -12.49 3.40
N PHE A 19 -6.70 -11.81 2.28
CA PHE A 19 -5.36 -11.39 1.90
C PHE A 19 -4.70 -10.46 2.94
N ILE A 20 -5.44 -9.46 3.44
CA ILE A 20 -4.89 -8.51 4.41
C ILE A 20 -4.67 -9.21 5.76
N ARG A 21 -5.59 -10.10 6.20
CA ARG A 21 -5.43 -10.86 7.44
C ARG A 21 -4.12 -11.65 7.49
N ASP A 22 -3.70 -12.22 6.36
CA ASP A 22 -2.43 -12.95 6.25
C ASP A 22 -1.20 -12.03 6.31
N ILE A 23 -1.33 -10.76 5.95
CA ILE A 23 -0.22 -9.78 5.90
C ILE A 23 -0.04 -9.05 7.24
N ILE A 24 -1.11 -8.87 8.01
CA ILE A 24 -1.09 -8.11 9.26
C ILE A 24 -0.02 -8.59 10.26
N PRO A 25 0.22 -9.90 10.48
CA PRO A 25 1.29 -10.35 11.37
C PRO A 25 2.66 -9.80 10.96
N TYR A 26 3.01 -9.84 9.68
CA TYR A 26 4.28 -9.30 9.17
C TYR A 26 4.40 -7.79 9.32
N MET A 27 3.30 -7.06 9.15
CA MET A 27 3.28 -5.61 9.41
C MET A 27 3.53 -5.30 10.88
N VAL A 28 2.87 -6.05 11.78
CA VAL A 28 3.03 -5.91 13.23
C VAL A 28 4.47 -6.23 13.65
N ASP A 29 5.05 -7.32 13.15
CA ASP A 29 6.44 -7.69 13.40
C ASP A 29 7.40 -6.59 12.92
N SER A 30 7.18 -6.04 11.72
CA SER A 30 7.99 -4.93 11.20
C SER A 30 7.90 -3.67 12.08
N PHE A 31 6.74 -3.38 12.67
CA PHE A 31 6.61 -2.29 13.63
C PHE A 31 7.41 -2.58 14.91
N HIS A 32 7.29 -3.79 15.46
CA HIS A 32 8.01 -4.19 16.66
C HIS A 32 9.53 -4.17 16.48
N GLU A 33 10.05 -4.60 15.33
CA GLU A 33 11.47 -4.50 14.97
C GLU A 33 12.01 -3.05 14.97
N ASN A 34 11.10 -2.07 14.86
CA ASN A 34 11.42 -0.64 14.86
C ASN A 34 10.98 0.07 16.15
N ASP A 35 10.83 -0.67 17.26
CA ASP A 35 10.39 -0.16 18.57
C ASP A 35 9.01 0.55 18.54
N ILE A 36 8.14 0.15 17.62
CA ILE A 36 6.74 0.57 17.57
C ILE A 36 5.86 -0.58 18.07
N ASN A 37 5.09 -0.29 19.09
CA ASN A 37 4.08 -1.16 19.66
C ASN A 37 2.72 -0.90 18.99
N VAL A 38 2.11 -1.96 18.46
CA VAL A 38 0.73 -1.92 17.95
C VAL A 38 -0.20 -2.24 19.11
N THR A 39 -0.72 -1.21 19.78
CA THR A 39 -1.54 -1.36 21.00
C THR A 39 -2.94 -1.91 20.72
N TYR A 40 -3.46 -1.64 19.53
CA TYR A 40 -4.75 -2.14 19.08
C TYR A 40 -4.77 -2.33 17.56
N LYS A 41 -5.59 -3.28 17.12
CA LYS A 41 -5.83 -3.62 15.73
C LYS A 41 -7.32 -3.51 15.46
N SER A 42 -7.69 -2.58 14.59
CA SER A 42 -9.06 -2.30 14.21
C SER A 42 -9.30 -2.82 12.79
N ALA A 43 -10.19 -3.80 12.67
CA ALA A 43 -10.55 -4.41 11.40
C ALA A 43 -11.89 -3.83 10.91
N ILE A 44 -11.90 -3.19 9.74
CA ILE A 44 -13.12 -2.72 9.09
C ILE A 44 -13.59 -3.82 8.13
N SER A 45 -14.79 -4.36 8.38
CA SER A 45 -15.39 -5.41 7.55
C SER A 45 -15.40 -5.04 6.06
N ASN A 46 -15.16 -6.00 5.17
CA ASN A 46 -15.34 -5.79 3.72
C ASN A 46 -16.80 -5.47 3.34
N SER A 47 -17.78 -5.86 4.16
CA SER A 47 -19.21 -5.54 3.99
C SER A 47 -19.68 -4.33 4.82
N TYR A 48 -18.75 -3.45 5.18
CA TYR A 48 -19.01 -2.32 6.08
C TYR A 48 -20.14 -1.39 5.60
N THR A 49 -20.94 -0.94 6.56
CA THR A 49 -21.80 0.23 6.43
C THR A 49 -21.14 1.46 7.05
N ASP A 50 -21.69 2.63 6.76
CA ASP A 50 -21.24 3.87 7.41
C ASP A 50 -21.38 3.78 8.94
N ASP A 51 -22.45 3.14 9.43
CA ASP A 51 -22.67 2.92 10.86
C ASP A 51 -21.58 2.03 11.48
N ASN A 52 -21.12 0.99 10.77
CA ASN A 52 -20.03 0.14 11.26
C ASN A 52 -18.72 0.93 11.39
N VAL A 53 -18.42 1.81 10.42
CA VAL A 53 -17.23 2.67 10.46
C VAL A 53 -17.31 3.65 11.61
N VAL A 54 -18.47 4.28 11.82
CA VAL A 54 -18.69 5.22 12.92
C VAL A 54 -18.59 4.54 14.28
N GLU A 55 -19.18 3.35 14.45
CA GLU A 55 -19.07 2.56 15.68
C GLU A 55 -17.61 2.25 16.01
N GLU A 56 -16.83 1.83 15.02
CA GLU A 56 -15.43 1.54 15.22
C GLU A 56 -14.63 2.79 15.58
N LEU A 57 -14.89 3.92 14.92
CA LEU A 57 -14.27 5.21 15.27
C LEU A 57 -14.59 5.63 16.71
N TYR A 58 -15.81 5.42 17.20
CA TYR A 58 -16.12 5.68 18.62
C TYR A 58 -15.30 4.81 19.57
N LYS A 59 -15.11 3.52 19.27
CA LYS A 59 -14.20 2.67 20.07
C LYS A 59 -12.78 3.22 20.08
N LEU A 60 -12.30 3.68 18.93
CA LEU A 60 -10.98 4.30 18.79
C LEU A 60 -10.84 5.62 19.58
N MET A 61 -11.94 6.35 19.78
CA MET A 61 -11.97 7.55 20.62
C MET A 61 -11.77 7.26 22.12
N ASP A 62 -11.98 6.03 22.58
CA ASP A 62 -11.80 5.65 23.98
C ASP A 62 -10.36 5.25 24.33
N PHE A 63 -9.54 4.90 23.33
CA PHE A 63 -8.13 4.55 23.57
C PHE A 63 -7.28 5.77 23.93
N GLN A 64 -6.31 5.60 24.84
CA GLN A 64 -5.32 6.65 25.11
C GLN A 64 -4.41 6.93 23.90
N THR A 65 -4.13 5.90 23.09
CA THR A 65 -3.32 6.04 21.87
C THR A 65 -4.13 6.73 20.77
N LYS A 66 -3.66 7.88 20.29
CA LYS A 66 -4.32 8.69 19.23
C LYS A 66 -3.53 8.75 17.93
N VAL A 67 -2.63 7.78 17.72
CA VAL A 67 -1.84 7.65 16.50
C VAL A 67 -2.38 6.47 15.71
N PHE A 68 -2.93 6.74 14.54
CA PHE A 68 -3.57 5.76 13.68
C PHE A 68 -2.73 5.52 12.42
N VAL A 69 -2.49 4.25 12.11
CA VAL A 69 -1.89 3.82 10.84
C VAL A 69 -2.94 3.04 10.06
N VAL A 70 -3.22 3.46 8.84
CA VAL A 70 -4.31 2.95 8.02
C VAL A 70 -3.78 2.20 6.79
N HIS A 71 -4.24 0.96 6.63
CA HIS A 71 -3.96 0.10 5.48
C HIS A 71 -5.25 -0.49 4.90
N MET A 72 -5.82 0.20 3.92
CA MET A 72 -7.10 -0.13 3.29
C MET A 72 -7.11 0.22 1.80
N SER A 73 -8.09 -0.30 1.06
CA SER A 73 -8.43 0.16 -0.29
C SER A 73 -9.15 1.52 -0.29
N GLU A 74 -9.37 2.09 -1.48
CA GLU A 74 -9.83 3.47 -1.69
C GLU A 74 -11.21 3.77 -1.07
N ALA A 75 -12.21 2.92 -1.32
CA ALA A 75 -13.57 3.15 -0.83
C ALA A 75 -13.67 3.14 0.71
N PRO A 76 -13.17 2.11 1.43
CA PRO A 76 -13.23 2.09 2.90
C PRO A 76 -12.41 3.20 3.53
N VAL A 77 -11.21 3.49 3.04
CA VAL A 77 -10.41 4.60 3.60
C VAL A 77 -11.11 5.94 3.39
N SER A 78 -11.73 6.17 2.24
CA SER A 78 -12.44 7.44 1.97
C SER A 78 -13.57 7.66 2.96
N LYS A 79 -14.38 6.63 3.22
CA LYS A 79 -15.45 6.70 4.21
C LYS A 79 -14.93 6.82 5.63
N LEU A 80 -13.84 6.14 5.98
CA LEU A 80 -13.18 6.28 7.27
C LEU A 80 -12.74 7.72 7.52
N LEU A 81 -12.05 8.35 6.57
CA LEU A 81 -11.52 9.71 6.70
C LEU A 81 -12.63 10.75 6.79
N ILE A 82 -13.69 10.62 5.97
CA ILE A 82 -14.87 11.50 6.03
C ILE A 82 -15.52 11.44 7.42
N ASN A 83 -15.75 10.23 7.95
CA ASN A 83 -16.40 10.06 9.25
C ASN A 83 -15.47 10.49 10.40
N ALA A 84 -14.18 10.20 10.32
CA ALA A 84 -13.19 10.67 11.29
C ALA A 84 -13.16 12.21 11.36
N LYS A 85 -13.22 12.90 10.21
CA LYS A 85 -13.35 14.37 10.16
C LYS A 85 -14.64 14.83 10.85
N ARG A 86 -15.78 14.21 10.53
CA ARG A 86 -17.09 14.55 11.12
C ARG A 86 -17.11 14.37 12.64
N LEU A 87 -16.41 13.38 13.16
CA LEU A 87 -16.27 13.10 14.60
C LEU A 87 -15.18 13.94 15.28
N GLY A 88 -14.52 14.85 14.55
CA GLY A 88 -13.47 15.70 15.09
C GLY A 88 -12.13 14.98 15.31
N MET A 89 -11.98 13.74 14.85
CA MET A 89 -10.74 12.96 15.00
C MET A 89 -9.62 13.42 14.05
N MET A 90 -9.89 14.36 13.15
CA MET A 90 -8.87 15.04 12.32
C MET A 90 -8.32 16.32 12.95
N SER A 91 -8.74 16.65 14.16
CA SER A 91 -8.29 17.83 14.89
C SER A 91 -7.03 17.57 15.73
N GLU A 92 -6.51 18.61 16.38
CA GLU A 92 -5.36 18.51 17.27
C GLU A 92 -5.57 17.43 18.34
N GLY A 93 -4.50 16.69 18.64
CA GLY A 93 -4.53 15.55 19.55
C GLY A 93 -4.63 14.19 18.85
N TYR A 94 -4.87 14.19 17.54
CA TYR A 94 -4.86 12.98 16.71
C TYR A 94 -3.78 13.04 15.64
N ALA A 95 -3.22 11.88 15.31
CA ALA A 95 -2.27 11.73 14.22
C ALA A 95 -2.72 10.58 13.31
N TRP A 96 -2.77 10.84 12.01
CA TRP A 96 -3.18 9.86 11.01
C TRP A 96 -2.08 9.61 10.00
N PHE A 97 -1.83 8.34 9.73
CA PHE A 97 -0.95 7.88 8.67
C PHE A 97 -1.68 6.94 7.73
N VAL A 98 -1.44 7.07 6.43
CA VAL A 98 -1.86 6.07 5.43
C VAL A 98 -0.65 5.45 4.77
N THR A 99 -0.65 4.11 4.67
CA THR A 99 0.44 3.36 4.03
C THR A 99 0.58 3.72 2.55
N ALA A 100 1.75 3.40 1.97
CA ALA A 100 1.98 3.57 0.53
C ALA A 100 0.92 2.87 -0.33
N SER A 101 0.52 1.66 0.02
CA SER A 101 -0.51 0.93 -0.71
C SER A 101 -1.84 1.69 -0.76
N THR A 102 -2.26 2.27 0.36
CA THR A 102 -3.49 3.07 0.47
C THR A 102 -3.34 4.41 -0.25
N MET A 103 -2.26 5.16 -0.01
CA MET A 103 -2.05 6.48 -0.61
C MET A 103 -1.93 6.42 -2.13
N ASN A 104 -1.36 5.35 -2.68
CA ASN A 104 -1.23 5.15 -4.12
C ASN A 104 -2.61 4.99 -4.81
N LEU A 105 -3.65 4.60 -4.06
CA LEU A 105 -5.03 4.49 -4.55
C LEU A 105 -5.81 5.80 -4.40
N LEU A 106 -5.39 6.68 -3.50
CA LEU A 106 -6.05 7.95 -3.20
C LEU A 106 -5.73 9.08 -4.21
N SER A 107 -5.14 8.77 -5.36
CA SER A 107 -4.66 9.80 -6.30
C SER A 107 -5.78 10.52 -7.06
N SER A 108 -6.98 9.94 -7.13
CA SER A 108 -8.07 10.40 -8.00
C SER A 108 -9.43 10.43 -7.28
N VAL A 109 -9.43 10.71 -5.97
CA VAL A 109 -10.65 10.78 -5.15
C VAL A 109 -11.36 12.12 -5.24
N ASP A 110 -12.65 12.13 -4.88
CA ASP A 110 -13.49 13.33 -4.87
C ASP A 110 -12.98 14.40 -3.88
N SER A 111 -13.32 15.67 -4.16
CA SER A 111 -12.91 16.82 -3.35
C SER A 111 -13.34 16.72 -1.88
N SER A 112 -14.51 16.13 -1.62
CA SER A 112 -15.02 15.90 -0.25
C SER A 112 -14.09 14.99 0.56
N VAL A 113 -13.49 13.98 -0.08
CA VAL A 113 -12.51 13.09 0.53
C VAL A 113 -11.22 13.85 0.78
N ILE A 114 -10.74 14.62 -0.21
CA ILE A 114 -9.52 15.45 -0.07
C ILE A 114 -9.65 16.42 1.11
N ASP A 115 -10.80 17.08 1.24
CA ASP A 115 -11.07 18.01 2.35
C ASP A 115 -11.03 17.30 3.71
N SER A 116 -11.30 16.00 3.77
CA SER A 116 -11.22 15.21 5.01
C SER A 116 -9.81 14.79 5.41
N MET A 117 -8.83 14.95 4.52
CA MET A 117 -7.44 14.57 4.73
C MET A 117 -6.59 15.66 5.38
N GLN A 118 -7.16 16.79 5.78
CA GLN A 118 -6.39 17.86 6.43
C GLN A 118 -5.73 17.34 7.72
N GLY A 119 -4.39 17.32 7.75
CA GLY A 119 -3.61 16.78 8.87
C GLY A 119 -3.15 15.31 8.70
N LEU A 120 -3.56 14.64 7.63
CA LEU A 120 -3.15 13.27 7.30
C LEU A 120 -1.72 13.24 6.74
N VAL A 121 -0.91 12.28 7.18
CA VAL A 121 0.41 12.00 6.61
C VAL A 121 0.35 10.75 5.73
N GLY A 122 0.48 10.93 4.42
CA GLY A 122 0.52 9.83 3.46
C GLY A 122 1.94 9.46 3.03
N PHE A 123 2.24 8.18 2.98
CA PHE A 123 3.44 7.67 2.30
C PHE A 123 3.08 7.41 0.84
N LYS A 124 3.89 7.84 -0.13
CA LYS A 124 3.64 7.56 -1.54
C LYS A 124 4.83 6.80 -2.11
N SER A 125 4.56 5.79 -2.94
CA SER A 125 5.64 5.09 -3.64
C SER A 125 6.37 6.07 -4.55
N TYR A 126 7.69 6.13 -4.41
CA TYR A 126 8.51 6.94 -5.29
C TYR A 126 8.69 6.22 -6.63
N ILE A 127 8.22 6.86 -7.70
CA ILE A 127 8.44 6.42 -9.07
C ILE A 127 9.27 7.50 -9.77
N PRO A 128 10.52 7.21 -10.20
CA PRO A 128 11.33 8.16 -10.94
C PRO A 128 10.65 8.59 -12.24
N ALA A 129 10.66 9.89 -12.54
CA ALA A 129 10.13 10.42 -13.78
C ALA A 129 11.14 10.24 -14.93
N THR A 130 11.27 9.02 -15.46
CA THR A 130 12.13 8.72 -16.60
C THR A 130 11.43 8.99 -17.94
N LYS A 131 12.20 9.21 -19.00
CA LYS A 131 11.66 9.34 -20.36
C LYS A 131 10.99 8.05 -20.83
N ASP A 132 11.53 6.91 -20.46
CA ASP A 132 11.02 5.60 -20.85
C ASP A 132 9.65 5.33 -20.22
N LEU A 133 9.49 5.65 -18.93
CA LEU A 133 8.20 5.58 -18.26
C LEU A 133 7.16 6.51 -18.89
N GLN A 134 7.53 7.75 -19.22
CA GLN A 134 6.62 8.69 -19.90
C GLN A 134 6.19 8.16 -21.27
N ASN A 135 7.12 7.61 -22.05
CA ASN A 135 6.83 7.01 -23.34
C ASN A 135 5.91 5.78 -23.19
N LEU A 136 6.15 4.94 -22.18
CA LEU A 136 5.30 3.79 -21.86
C LEU A 136 3.88 4.24 -21.52
N ALA A 137 3.73 5.20 -20.61
CA ALA A 137 2.44 5.74 -20.20
C ALA A 137 1.67 6.35 -21.39
N LEU A 138 2.33 7.12 -22.24
CA LEU A 138 1.74 7.68 -23.47
C LEU A 138 1.29 6.59 -24.44
N ARG A 139 2.11 5.54 -24.63
CA ARG A 139 1.78 4.42 -25.52
C ARG A 139 0.57 3.65 -25.02
N LEU A 140 0.52 3.34 -23.73
CA LEU A 140 -0.61 2.62 -23.12
C LEU A 140 -1.89 3.45 -23.15
N ARG A 141 -1.81 4.74 -22.83
CA ARG A 141 -2.96 5.65 -22.93
C ARG A 141 -3.50 5.75 -24.34
N ARG A 142 -2.63 5.87 -25.36
CA ARG A 142 -3.07 5.97 -26.76
C ARG A 142 -3.68 4.67 -27.30
N LYS A 143 -3.10 3.52 -26.93
CA LYS A 143 -3.50 2.23 -27.49
C LYS A 143 -4.67 1.59 -26.77
N PHE A 144 -4.77 1.79 -25.46
CA PHE A 144 -5.72 1.09 -24.59
C PHE A 144 -6.54 2.01 -23.71
N SER A 145 -6.34 3.33 -23.76
CA SER A 145 -6.99 4.29 -22.84
C SER A 145 -6.74 3.98 -21.37
N ILE A 146 -5.61 3.34 -21.06
CA ILE A 146 -5.20 2.98 -19.69
C ILE A 146 -4.31 4.09 -19.12
N GLU A 147 -4.64 4.56 -17.93
CA GLU A 147 -3.72 5.33 -17.10
C GLU A 147 -2.84 4.40 -16.27
N LEU A 148 -1.55 4.69 -16.25
CA LEU A 148 -0.56 3.80 -15.65
C LEU A 148 -0.45 4.08 -14.15
N SER A 149 -0.92 3.15 -13.33
CA SER A 149 -0.75 3.19 -11.87
C SER A 149 0.62 2.66 -11.45
N VAL A 150 1.01 2.92 -10.20
CA VAL A 150 2.22 2.32 -9.59
C VAL A 150 2.22 0.80 -9.73
N TYR A 151 1.08 0.16 -9.51
CA TYR A 151 0.93 -1.30 -9.67
C TYR A 151 1.11 -1.74 -11.13
N GLY A 152 0.63 -0.95 -12.09
CA GLY A 152 0.84 -1.21 -13.52
C GLY A 152 2.32 -1.10 -13.92
N ILE A 153 3.06 -0.17 -13.32
CA ILE A 153 4.51 -0.03 -13.52
C ILE A 153 5.23 -1.26 -12.98
N TRP A 154 4.97 -1.63 -11.73
CA TRP A 154 5.58 -2.81 -11.13
C TRP A 154 5.24 -4.11 -11.88
N ALA A 155 4.01 -4.25 -12.38
CA ALA A 155 3.62 -5.39 -13.21
C ALA A 155 4.41 -5.40 -14.53
N TYR A 156 4.57 -4.25 -15.19
CA TYR A 156 5.36 -4.14 -16.41
C TYR A 156 6.82 -4.54 -16.17
N ASP A 157 7.45 -4.00 -15.13
CA ASP A 157 8.84 -4.30 -14.77
C ASP A 157 9.00 -5.77 -14.40
N SER A 158 8.05 -6.35 -13.66
CA SER A 158 8.06 -7.76 -13.28
C SER A 158 7.90 -8.70 -14.47
N ILE A 159 7.15 -8.32 -15.51
CA ILE A 159 7.04 -9.12 -16.74
C ILE A 159 8.35 -9.04 -17.53
N TRP A 160 8.93 -7.84 -17.65
CA TRP A 160 10.21 -7.66 -18.31
C TRP A 160 11.32 -8.44 -17.62
N ALA A 161 11.27 -8.48 -16.29
CA ALA A 161 12.15 -9.27 -15.44
C ALA A 161 12.19 -10.74 -15.79
N VAL A 162 11.00 -11.33 -15.87
CA VAL A 162 10.85 -12.74 -16.21
C VAL A 162 11.30 -12.97 -17.65
N ALA A 163 10.95 -12.09 -18.58
CA ALA A 163 11.35 -12.21 -19.97
C ALA A 163 12.88 -12.24 -20.14
N GLU A 164 13.60 -11.28 -19.53
CA GLU A 164 15.06 -11.23 -19.59
C GLU A 164 15.72 -12.46 -18.93
N ALA A 165 15.18 -12.93 -17.80
CA ALA A 165 15.68 -14.13 -17.13
C ALA A 165 15.55 -15.37 -18.02
N VAL A 166 14.43 -15.51 -18.73
CA VAL A 166 14.21 -16.57 -19.72
C VAL A 166 15.20 -16.45 -20.89
N GLU A 167 15.46 -15.24 -21.38
CA GLU A 167 16.43 -15.02 -22.44
C GLU A 167 17.87 -15.35 -22.04
N ARG A 168 18.28 -15.04 -20.80
CA ARG A 168 19.62 -15.40 -20.29
C ARG A 168 19.80 -16.89 -20.08
N ALA A 169 18.72 -17.60 -19.76
CA ALA A 169 18.73 -19.04 -19.60
C ALA A 169 18.85 -19.83 -20.93
N ARG A 170 19.02 -19.16 -22.10
CA ARG A 170 19.04 -19.72 -23.47
C ARG A 170 20.16 -20.71 -23.83
N ASP A 171 20.92 -21.22 -22.88
CA ASP A 171 21.64 -22.48 -23.10
C ASP A 171 20.60 -23.61 -23.00
N TYR A 172 20.15 -24.15 -24.14
CA TYR A 172 18.95 -24.99 -24.27
C TYR A 172 18.94 -26.21 -23.31
N ASN A 173 20.12 -26.77 -22.99
CA ASN A 173 20.28 -27.85 -22.03
C ASN A 173 20.09 -27.40 -20.57
N LYS A 174 20.40 -26.14 -20.24
CA LYS A 174 20.09 -25.51 -18.94
C LYS A 174 18.63 -25.11 -18.84
N LEU A 175 18.01 -24.60 -19.91
CA LEU A 175 16.60 -24.15 -19.89
C LEU A 175 15.62 -25.28 -19.52
N VAL A 176 15.80 -26.49 -20.06
CA VAL A 176 14.95 -27.65 -19.73
C VAL A 176 15.14 -28.09 -18.28
N SER A 177 16.35 -27.95 -17.71
CA SER A 177 16.61 -28.20 -16.29
C SER A 177 16.08 -27.07 -15.37
N ALA A 178 16.13 -25.82 -15.86
CA ALA A 178 15.67 -24.62 -15.18
C ALA A 178 14.15 -24.59 -15.00
N ILE A 179 13.43 -24.92 -16.07
CA ILE A 179 11.96 -25.01 -16.07
C ILE A 179 11.49 -26.18 -15.20
N LYS A 180 12.27 -27.27 -15.10
CA LYS A 180 11.97 -28.42 -14.23
C LYS A 180 12.26 -28.18 -12.75
N ASN A 181 13.24 -27.32 -12.42
CA ASN A 181 13.66 -27.09 -11.02
C ASN A 181 13.18 -25.77 -10.41
N GLY A 182 12.71 -24.79 -11.21
CA GLY A 182 12.24 -23.48 -10.74
C GLY A 182 13.33 -22.56 -10.16
N SER A 183 14.34 -23.12 -9.49
CA SER A 183 15.41 -22.42 -8.77
C SER A 183 16.30 -21.57 -9.68
N LEU A 184 16.67 -22.06 -10.86
CA LEU A 184 17.53 -21.30 -11.80
C LEU A 184 16.80 -20.06 -12.33
N LEU A 185 15.49 -20.15 -12.57
CA LEU A 185 14.72 -19.00 -13.05
C LEU A 185 14.59 -17.93 -11.97
N VAL A 186 14.39 -18.34 -10.71
CA VAL A 186 14.37 -17.42 -9.56
C VAL A 186 15.74 -16.73 -9.40
N GLU A 187 16.85 -17.47 -9.49
CA GLU A 187 18.20 -16.89 -9.45
C GLU A 187 18.42 -15.86 -10.55
N GLU A 188 17.99 -16.16 -11.78
CA GLU A 188 18.16 -15.23 -12.89
C GLU A 188 17.26 -13.99 -12.75
N ILE A 189 16.06 -14.10 -12.19
CA ILE A 189 15.21 -12.94 -11.87
C ILE A 189 15.90 -12.06 -10.81
N LEU A 190 16.47 -12.66 -9.76
CA LEU A 190 17.15 -11.92 -8.68
C LEU A 190 18.43 -11.20 -9.15
N ARG A 191 19.04 -11.65 -10.25
CA ARG A 191 20.25 -11.02 -10.83
C ARG A 191 19.96 -9.84 -11.74
N SER A 192 18.73 -9.72 -12.22
CA SER A 192 18.36 -8.60 -13.06
C SER A 192 18.30 -7.29 -12.27
N LYS A 193 18.51 -6.18 -12.97
CA LYS A 193 18.31 -4.84 -12.44
C LYS A 193 17.13 -4.20 -13.16
N PHE A 194 16.04 -3.90 -12.44
CA PHE A 194 14.85 -3.26 -13.00
C PHE A 194 14.66 -1.87 -12.43
N TRP A 195 14.58 -0.90 -13.32
CA TRP A 195 14.31 0.51 -13.05
C TRP A 195 13.82 1.13 -14.35
N VAL A 196 12.58 0.86 -14.77
CA VAL A 196 11.97 1.72 -15.81
C VAL A 196 11.72 3.10 -15.20
#